data_AF-A0A1G7QLM7-F1
#
_entry.id   AF-A0A1G7QLM7-F1
#
_cell.length_a   1.000
_cell.length_b   1.000
_cell.length_c   1.000
_cell.angle_alpha   90.00
_cell.angle_beta   90.00
_cell.angle_gamma   90.00
#
_symmetry.space_group_name_H-M   'P 1'
#
loop_
_entity.id
_entity.type
_entity.pdbx_description
1 polymer ?
#
loop_
_entity_poly.entity_id
_entity_poly.type
_entity_poly.pdbx_seq_one_letter_code
_entity_poly.pdbx_strand_id
1 'polypeptide(L)'
;MHTHILSSGILAAVLAAAPLAGAAHAAPAHTGTARTAAAPQSASAVYMNTVVDQWTHWTPDWHDSSHAGTLFAGSNYFFCYKYSLTYSDLGRQSSVWLKTDDDFGNHNVWVSDVYLDETGFRNDILWLPKC
;
A
#
# COMPACT_ATOMS: atom_id res chain seq x y z
N MET A 1 -27.84 -29.16 -36.54
CA MET A 1 -27.17 -29.75 -37.72
C MET A 1 -25.73 -29.25 -37.67
N HIS A 2 -24.79 -30.13 -37.28
CA HIS A 2 -23.37 -29.82 -37.14
C HIS A 2 -22.63 -30.29 -38.38
N THR A 3 -21.93 -29.39 -39.07
CA THR A 3 -21.15 -29.73 -40.27
C THR A 3 -19.66 -29.65 -39.91
N HIS A 4 -19.01 -30.81 -39.92
CA HIS A 4 -17.55 -30.99 -39.88
C HIS A 4 -16.98 -30.82 -41.28
N ILE A 5 -15.83 -30.15 -41.44
CA ILE A 5 -14.83 -30.50 -42.48
C ILE A 5 -13.41 -30.22 -41.93
N LEU A 6 -12.65 -31.29 -41.67
CA LEU A 6 -11.18 -31.30 -41.60
C LEU A 6 -10.61 -31.15 -43.03
N SER A 7 -9.46 -30.50 -43.18
CA SER A 7 -8.48 -30.99 -44.16
C SER A 7 -7.05 -30.61 -43.78
N SER A 8 -6.23 -31.64 -43.71
CA SER A 8 -4.80 -31.65 -43.44
C SER A 8 -3.99 -31.13 -44.63
N GLY A 9 -2.89 -30.44 -44.36
CA GLY A 9 -1.83 -30.17 -45.33
C GLY A 9 -0.47 -30.32 -44.65
N ILE A 10 0.22 -31.41 -44.96
CA ILE A 10 1.60 -31.71 -44.56
C ILE A 10 2.54 -31.30 -45.70
N LEU A 11 3.81 -31.08 -45.34
CA LEU A 11 5.05 -30.98 -46.14
C LEU A 11 5.49 -29.55 -46.49
N ALA A 12 6.58 -29.10 -45.85
CA ALA A 12 7.92 -29.37 -46.37
C ALA A 12 8.99 -28.90 -45.37
N ALA A 13 9.93 -29.80 -45.04
CA ALA A 13 11.16 -29.48 -44.34
C ALA A 13 12.20 -28.99 -45.36
N VAL A 14 12.92 -27.90 -45.04
CA VAL A 14 14.21 -27.57 -45.67
C VAL A 14 15.19 -27.15 -44.58
N LEU A 15 16.31 -27.87 -44.54
CA LEU A 15 17.48 -27.64 -43.70
C LEU A 15 18.25 -26.40 -44.15
N ALA A 16 18.77 -25.60 -43.22
CA ALA A 16 20.03 -24.87 -43.39
C ALA A 16 20.63 -24.51 -42.02
N ALA A 17 21.82 -25.04 -41.75
CA ALA A 17 22.64 -24.74 -40.60
C ALA A 17 23.48 -23.48 -40.84
N ALA A 18 23.63 -22.64 -39.80
CA ALA A 18 24.72 -21.68 -39.69
C ALA A 18 24.99 -21.36 -38.20
N PRO A 19 26.17 -21.67 -37.63
CA PRO A 19 26.57 -21.14 -36.35
C PRO A 19 27.26 -19.79 -36.58
N LEU A 20 26.57 -18.69 -36.26
CA LEU A 20 27.23 -17.38 -36.13
C LEU A 20 27.76 -17.25 -34.71
N ALA A 21 29.07 -17.09 -34.61
CA ALA A 21 29.82 -16.84 -33.40
C ALA A 21 29.21 -15.68 -32.59
N GLY A 22 28.69 -15.98 -31.40
CA GLY A 22 28.25 -14.99 -30.44
C GLY A 22 29.46 -14.26 -29.86
N ALA A 23 29.72 -13.04 -30.32
CA ALA A 23 30.60 -12.11 -29.63
C ALA A 23 29.99 -11.79 -28.26
N ALA A 24 30.63 -12.27 -27.20
CA ALA A 24 30.30 -11.92 -25.82
C ALA A 24 30.45 -10.40 -25.64
N HIS A 25 29.35 -9.67 -25.71
CA HIS A 25 29.29 -8.29 -25.26
C HIS A 25 29.10 -8.33 -23.75
N ALA A 26 30.19 -8.16 -23.01
CA ALA A 26 30.14 -7.88 -21.59
C ALA A 26 29.42 -6.53 -21.40
N ALA A 27 28.20 -6.57 -20.87
CA ALA A 27 27.47 -5.37 -20.47
C ALA A 27 28.24 -4.67 -19.33
N PRO A 28 28.31 -3.33 -19.31
CA PRO A 28 28.95 -2.62 -18.22
C PRO A 28 28.10 -2.82 -16.96
N ALA A 29 28.74 -3.29 -15.89
CA ALA A 29 28.15 -3.27 -14.56
C ALA A 29 27.93 -1.81 -14.16
N HIS A 30 26.69 -1.34 -14.30
CA HIS A 30 26.26 -0.10 -13.68
C HIS A 30 26.40 -0.30 -12.17
N THR A 31 27.40 0.35 -11.59
CA THR A 31 27.53 0.57 -10.16
C THR A 31 26.37 1.46 -9.71
N GLY A 32 25.20 0.85 -9.58
CA GLY A 32 24.08 1.46 -8.89
C GLY A 32 24.53 1.76 -7.48
N THR A 33 24.73 3.04 -7.19
CA THR A 33 24.86 3.53 -5.83
C THR A 33 23.58 3.07 -5.12
N ALA A 34 23.68 2.00 -4.34
CA ALA A 34 22.60 1.54 -3.49
C ALA A 34 22.29 2.70 -2.56
N ARG A 35 21.25 3.47 -2.90
CA ARG A 35 20.65 4.42 -1.99
C ARG A 35 20.17 3.56 -0.83
N THR A 36 20.93 3.57 0.26
CA THR A 36 20.51 2.98 1.53
C THR A 36 19.13 3.57 1.78
N ALA A 37 18.10 2.73 1.72
CA ALA A 37 16.77 3.15 2.12
C ALA A 37 16.96 3.78 3.50
N ALA A 38 16.61 5.06 3.64
CA ALA A 38 16.66 5.73 4.92
C ALA A 38 15.88 4.83 5.88
N ALA A 39 16.53 4.39 6.96
CA ALA A 39 15.83 3.68 8.02
C ALA A 39 14.61 4.54 8.37
N PRO A 40 13.40 3.95 8.44
CA PRO A 40 12.21 4.73 8.72
C PRO A 40 12.49 5.55 9.98
N GLN A 41 12.23 6.85 9.91
CA GLN A 41 12.24 7.70 11.10
C GLN A 41 11.46 6.93 12.15
N SER A 42 12.12 6.58 13.26
CA SER A 42 11.42 6.08 14.44
C SER A 42 10.60 7.24 14.98
N ALA A 43 9.51 7.57 14.28
CA ALA A 43 8.41 8.32 14.84
C ALA A 43 8.04 7.56 16.11
N SER A 44 8.10 8.24 17.24
CA SER A 44 7.72 7.64 18.51
C SER A 44 6.26 7.18 18.36
N ALA A 45 6.08 5.86 18.30
CA ALA A 45 4.77 5.28 18.10
C ALA A 45 3.95 5.47 19.38
N VAL A 46 2.75 6.06 19.25
CA VAL A 46 1.82 6.23 20.36
C VAL A 46 0.69 5.23 20.20
N TYR A 47 0.44 4.44 21.24
CA TYR A 47 -0.63 3.46 21.25
C TYR A 47 -1.95 4.12 21.67
N MET A 48 -3.01 3.87 20.90
CA MET A 48 -4.38 4.30 21.19
C MET A 48 -5.36 3.19 20.76
N ASN A 49 -6.57 3.21 21.29
CA ASN A 49 -7.55 2.17 21.00
C ASN A 49 -8.54 2.62 19.90
N THR A 50 -8.71 1.80 18.87
CA THR A 50 -9.79 1.94 17.88
C THR A 50 -10.98 1.08 18.28
N VAL A 51 -12.20 1.57 18.07
CA VAL A 51 -13.43 0.90 18.55
C VAL A 51 -14.10 0.02 17.49
N VAL A 52 -13.63 0.08 16.24
CA VAL A 52 -14.13 -0.73 15.12
C VAL A 52 -12.98 -1.18 14.22
N ASP A 53 -13.22 -2.24 13.46
CA ASP A 53 -12.42 -2.54 12.27
C ASP A 53 -12.69 -1.46 11.23
N GLN A 54 -11.64 -0.92 10.62
CA GLN A 54 -11.74 0.26 9.77
C GLN A 54 -10.84 0.13 8.54
N TRP A 55 -11.27 0.76 7.45
CA TRP A 55 -10.42 0.85 6.26
C TRP A 55 -9.22 1.75 6.51
N THR A 56 -8.08 1.31 6.00
CA THR A 56 -6.89 2.12 5.89
C THR A 56 -6.78 2.68 4.48
N HIS A 57 -6.13 3.83 4.34
CA HIS A 57 -6.05 4.55 3.08
C HIS A 57 -4.62 4.97 2.74
N TRP A 58 -4.22 4.89 1.47
CA TRP A 58 -2.91 5.36 0.98
C TRP A 58 -2.75 6.88 1.09
N THR A 59 -3.87 7.59 1.03
CA THR A 59 -3.98 9.04 1.21
C THR A 59 -4.93 9.33 2.37
N PRO A 60 -4.78 10.46 3.09
CA PRO A 60 -5.62 10.81 4.24
C PRO A 60 -7.02 11.29 3.79
N ASP A 61 -7.78 10.38 3.20
CA ASP A 61 -9.13 10.59 2.71
C ASP A 61 -9.94 9.29 2.80
N TRP A 62 -11.27 9.40 2.64
CA TRP A 62 -12.19 8.27 2.79
C TRP A 62 -12.56 7.62 1.45
N HIS A 63 -11.93 8.01 0.34
CA HIS A 63 -12.35 7.53 -0.98
C HIS A 63 -12.03 6.04 -1.17
N ASP A 64 -12.94 5.30 -1.82
CA ASP A 64 -12.70 3.90 -2.18
C ASP A 64 -11.41 3.70 -3.00
N SER A 65 -11.04 4.68 -3.82
CA SER A 65 -9.83 4.63 -4.65
C SER A 65 -8.54 4.67 -3.86
N SER A 66 -8.56 5.13 -2.60
CA SER A 66 -7.40 5.18 -1.73
C SER A 66 -7.36 4.02 -0.74
N HIS A 67 -8.39 3.17 -0.69
CA HIS A 67 -8.44 2.00 0.20
C HIS A 67 -7.20 1.11 0.01
N ALA A 68 -6.49 0.87 1.11
CA ALA A 68 -5.27 0.08 1.17
C ALA A 68 -5.50 -1.29 1.81
N GLY A 69 -6.18 -1.32 2.94
CA GLY A 69 -6.44 -2.53 3.71
C GLY A 69 -7.34 -2.25 4.92
N THR A 70 -7.14 -2.99 6.00
CA THR A 70 -7.96 -2.88 7.21
C THR A 70 -7.07 -2.83 8.43
N LEU A 71 -7.36 -1.88 9.33
CA LEU A 71 -6.86 -1.86 10.70
C LEU A 71 -7.95 -2.41 11.61
N PHE A 72 -7.65 -3.49 12.33
CA PHE A 72 -8.62 -4.11 13.23
C PHE A 72 -8.82 -3.28 14.50
N ALA A 73 -9.99 -3.45 15.12
CA ALA A 73 -10.32 -2.82 16.39
C ALA A 73 -9.34 -3.25 17.50
N GLY A 74 -9.08 -2.35 18.44
CA GLY A 74 -8.24 -2.60 19.61
C GLY A 74 -7.05 -1.66 19.71
N SER A 75 -6.01 -2.11 20.41
CA SER A 75 -4.82 -1.31 20.69
C SER A 75 -3.92 -1.25 19.46
N ASN A 76 -3.92 -0.10 18.80
CA ASN A 76 -3.13 0.20 17.60
C ASN A 76 -2.10 1.27 17.89
N TYR A 77 -1.06 1.37 17.07
CA TYR A 77 -0.03 2.40 17.19
C TYR A 77 -0.13 3.43 16.07
N PHE A 78 0.25 4.66 16.35
CA PHE A 78 0.21 5.76 15.40
C PHE A 78 1.51 6.56 15.44
N PHE A 79 1.95 7.06 14.30
CA PHE A 79 3.25 7.73 14.14
C PHE A 79 3.15 9.25 14.23
N CYS A 80 2.17 9.82 13.53
CA CYS A 80 1.95 11.26 13.44
C CYS A 80 0.52 11.51 12.92
N TYR A 81 0.06 12.75 13.02
CA TYR A 81 -1.24 13.17 12.50
C TYR A 81 -1.10 14.25 11.43
N LYS A 82 -2.13 14.42 10.61
CA LYS A 82 -2.31 15.62 9.78
C LYS A 82 -3.77 15.98 9.59
N TYR A 83 -4.00 17.21 9.16
CA TYR A 83 -5.31 17.66 8.72
C TYR A 83 -5.52 17.37 7.22
N SER A 84 -6.68 16.83 6.86
CA SER A 84 -7.07 16.57 5.47
C SER A 84 -8.60 16.52 5.28
N LEU A 85 -9.11 15.71 4.35
CA LEU A 85 -10.54 15.62 4.05
C LEU A 85 -11.33 15.30 5.32
N THR A 86 -12.40 16.05 5.55
CA THR A 86 -13.26 15.82 6.71
C THR A 86 -14.06 14.54 6.50
N TYR A 87 -14.03 13.67 7.50
CA TYR A 87 -14.76 12.43 7.54
C TYR A 87 -15.77 12.45 8.70
N SER A 88 -16.93 11.83 8.48
CA SER A 88 -17.99 11.76 9.48
C SER A 88 -18.56 10.36 9.52
N ASP A 89 -18.44 9.73 10.69
CA ASP A 89 -19.05 8.46 11.00
C ASP A 89 -19.24 8.34 12.52
N LEU A 90 -20.05 7.38 12.98
CA LEU A 90 -20.37 7.12 14.39
C LEU A 90 -20.86 8.37 15.15
N GLY A 91 -21.57 9.27 14.45
CA GLY A 91 -22.02 10.55 15.03
C GLY A 91 -20.90 11.54 15.36
N ARG A 92 -19.67 11.26 14.91
CA ARG A 92 -18.48 12.09 15.07
C ARG A 92 -18.08 12.69 13.71
N GLN A 93 -17.28 13.75 13.77
CA GLN A 93 -16.70 14.39 12.60
C GLN A 93 -15.30 14.88 12.96
N SER A 94 -14.36 14.66 12.05
CA SER A 94 -12.99 15.12 12.17
C SER A 94 -12.31 15.30 10.82
N SER A 95 -11.34 16.19 10.78
CA SER A 95 -10.40 16.35 9.67
C SER A 95 -9.02 15.80 9.99
N VAL A 96 -8.85 15.13 11.14
CA VAL A 96 -7.60 14.55 11.57
C VAL A 96 -7.45 13.12 11.05
N TRP A 97 -6.28 12.86 10.47
CA TRP A 97 -5.88 11.56 9.94
C TRP A 97 -4.59 11.12 10.61
N LEU A 98 -4.57 9.87 11.04
CA LEU A 98 -3.48 9.25 11.79
C LEU A 98 -2.71 8.29 10.89
N LYS A 99 -1.39 8.44 10.88
CA LYS A 99 -0.51 7.56 10.11
C LYS A 99 -0.16 6.32 10.93
N THR A 100 -0.28 5.15 10.33
CA THR A 100 -0.03 3.84 10.96
C THR A 100 0.44 2.80 9.94
N ASP A 101 0.64 1.57 10.38
CA ASP A 101 0.69 0.38 9.53
C ASP A 101 -0.51 -0.49 9.88
N ASP A 102 -1.06 -1.22 8.91
CA ASP A 102 -2.27 -2.01 9.09
C ASP A 102 -2.02 -3.52 9.25
N ASP A 103 -3.07 -4.24 9.63
CA ASP A 103 -3.02 -5.69 9.87
C ASP A 103 -2.84 -6.53 8.58
N PHE A 104 -2.92 -5.89 7.42
CA PHE A 104 -2.72 -6.52 6.11
C PHE A 104 -1.27 -6.39 5.61
N GLY A 105 -0.40 -5.76 6.42
CA GLY A 105 1.02 -5.58 6.10
C GLY A 105 1.30 -4.34 5.24
N ASN A 106 0.32 -3.44 5.08
CA ASN A 106 0.58 -2.15 4.45
C ASN A 106 1.20 -1.20 5.46
N HIS A 107 2.21 -0.45 5.00
CA HIS A 107 2.90 0.53 5.83
C HIS A 107 2.56 1.96 5.42
N ASN A 108 2.67 2.90 6.37
CA ASN A 108 2.48 4.33 6.13
C ASN A 108 1.08 4.71 5.60
N VAL A 109 0.05 3.95 6.00
CA VAL A 109 -1.34 4.18 5.65
C VAL A 109 -2.02 5.12 6.66
N TRP A 110 -3.21 5.59 6.31
CA TRP A 110 -3.97 6.57 7.08
C TRP A 110 -5.31 6.02 7.51
N VAL A 111 -5.72 6.37 8.73
CA VAL A 111 -7.08 6.16 9.25
C VAL A 111 -7.58 7.47 9.86
N SER A 112 -8.89 7.66 9.90
CA SER A 112 -9.47 8.82 10.57
C SER A 112 -9.55 8.58 12.08
N ASP A 113 -9.32 9.61 12.89
CA ASP A 113 -9.42 9.54 14.36
C ASP A 113 -10.86 9.35 14.88
N VAL A 114 -11.89 9.49 14.03
CA VAL A 114 -13.30 9.34 14.42
C VAL A 114 -13.60 8.00 15.09
N TYR A 115 -12.81 6.97 14.74
CA TYR A 115 -12.90 5.61 15.24
C TYR A 115 -12.01 5.32 16.46
N LEU A 116 -11.26 6.31 16.97
CA LEU A 116 -10.62 6.17 18.28
C LEU A 116 -11.69 6.07 19.38
N ASP A 117 -11.33 5.52 20.53
CA ASP A 117 -12.18 5.61 21.72
C ASP A 117 -12.34 7.06 22.21
N GLU A 118 -13.14 7.27 23.25
CA GLU A 118 -13.35 8.61 23.82
C GLU A 118 -12.09 9.25 24.39
N THR A 119 -11.11 8.43 24.79
CA THR A 119 -9.84 8.92 25.34
C THR A 119 -8.94 9.42 24.22
N GLY A 120 -8.89 8.74 23.08
CA GLY A 120 -8.07 9.10 21.93
C GLY A 120 -8.69 10.18 21.05
N PHE A 121 -9.99 10.12 20.76
CA PHE A 121 -10.65 11.05 19.85
C PHE A 121 -10.46 12.51 20.31
N ARG A 122 -9.88 13.36 19.44
CA ARG A 122 -9.50 14.77 19.68
C ARG A 122 -8.36 15.01 20.69
N ASN A 123 -7.91 14.00 21.41
CA ASN A 123 -6.73 14.08 22.28
C ASN A 123 -5.46 13.57 21.57
N ASP A 124 -5.62 12.82 20.48
CA ASP A 124 -4.57 12.29 19.63
C ASP A 124 -3.52 13.35 19.22
N ILE A 125 -3.97 14.56 18.88
CA ILE A 125 -3.09 15.69 18.50
C ILE A 125 -2.22 16.23 19.64
N LEU A 126 -2.54 15.88 20.89
CA LEU A 126 -1.74 16.23 22.08
C LEU A 126 -0.56 15.27 22.27
N TRP A 127 -0.65 14.05 21.70
CA TRP A 127 0.33 12.98 21.89
C TRP A 127 1.15 12.70 20.64
N LEU A 128 0.56 12.90 19.46
CA LEU A 128 1.23 12.69 18.18
C LEU A 128 1.85 13.99 17.65
N PRO A 129 3.04 13.93 17.04
CA PRO A 129 3.56 15.05 16.26
C PRO A 129 2.77 15.22 14.95
N LYS A 130 2.83 16.41 14.36
CA LYS A 130 2.37 16.59 12.96
C LYS A 130 3.31 15.89 11.99
N CYS A 131 2.72 15.22 11.00
CA CYS A 131 3.35 15.00 9.72
C CYS A 131 3.30 16.32 8.92
#